data_AF-A0A953JH28-F1
#
_entry.id   AF-A0A953JH28-F1
#
_cell.length_a   1.000
_cell.length_b   1.000
_cell.length_c   1.000
_cell.angle_alpha   90.00
_cell.angle_beta   90.00
_cell.angle_gamma   90.00
#
_symmetry.space_group_name_H-M   'P 1'
#
loop_
_entity.id
_entity.type
_entity.pdbx_description
1 polymer ?
#
loop_
_entity_poly.entity_id
_entity_poly.type
_entity_poly.pdbx_seq_one_letter_code
_entity_poly.pdbx_strand_id
1 'polypeptide(L)'
;LPGVPTVEQACGLPGFESSTWYGLFAPPGLPAEIQRRMNREVAKVLEAPEFQRWLVETQGITPPTDLTPEGFRRVHEQDIARWGAIVRRSGAQVD
;
A
#
# COMPACT_ATOMS: atom_id res chain seq x y z
N LEU A 1 -11.43 -10.11 -7.12
CA LEU A 1 -11.92 -11.14 -8.08
C LEU A 1 -12.64 -12.24 -7.32
N PRO A 2 -13.97 -12.29 -7.35
CA PRO A 2 -14.72 -13.37 -6.71
C PRO A 2 -14.35 -14.73 -7.32
N GLY A 3 -14.14 -15.75 -6.47
CA GLY A 3 -13.95 -17.14 -6.91
C GLY A 3 -12.56 -17.52 -7.42
N VAL A 4 -11.59 -16.58 -7.45
CA VAL A 4 -10.19 -16.89 -7.78
C VAL A 4 -9.43 -17.18 -6.48
N PRO A 5 -8.83 -18.38 -6.32
CA PRO A 5 -8.08 -18.70 -5.12
C PRO A 5 -6.78 -17.88 -5.04
N THR A 6 -6.37 -17.54 -3.82
CA THR A 6 -5.04 -16.97 -3.57
C THR A 6 -3.95 -18.02 -3.81
N VAL A 7 -2.68 -17.60 -3.92
CA VAL A 7 -1.55 -18.53 -3.99
C VAL A 7 -1.47 -19.41 -2.74
N GLU A 8 -1.72 -18.83 -1.56
CA GLU A 8 -1.81 -19.59 -0.31
C GLU A 8 -2.82 -20.75 -0.43
N GLN A 9 -4.01 -20.48 -0.97
CA GLN A 9 -5.08 -21.49 -1.13
C GLN A 9 -4.78 -22.50 -2.22
N ALA A 10 -4.33 -22.05 -3.41
CA ALA A 10 -4.14 -22.90 -4.57
C ALA A 10 -2.89 -23.80 -4.45
N CYS A 11 -1.82 -23.29 -3.81
CA CYS A 11 -0.55 -23.98 -3.71
C CYS A 11 -0.29 -24.58 -2.32
N GLY A 12 -1.18 -24.35 -1.34
CA GLY A 12 -0.96 -24.81 0.03
C GLY A 12 0.27 -24.18 0.66
N LEU A 13 0.44 -22.87 0.49
CA LEU A 13 1.58 -22.10 1.01
C LEU A 13 1.09 -21.11 2.08
N PRO A 14 0.94 -21.54 3.35
CA PRO A 14 0.45 -20.69 4.43
C PRO A 14 1.24 -19.39 4.57
N GLY A 15 0.53 -18.27 4.67
CA GLY A 15 1.13 -16.93 4.80
C GLY A 15 1.76 -16.38 3.52
N PHE A 16 1.64 -17.07 2.37
CA PHE A 16 2.02 -16.47 1.10
C PHE A 16 1.02 -15.39 0.71
N GLU A 17 1.51 -14.16 0.67
CA GLU A 17 0.74 -12.99 0.26
C GLU A 17 1.70 -12.01 -0.43
N SER A 18 1.27 -11.41 -1.53
CA SER A 18 2.04 -10.39 -2.23
C SER A 18 1.05 -9.44 -2.88
N SER A 19 0.94 -8.25 -2.33
CA SER A 19 0.13 -7.16 -2.88
C SER A 19 0.99 -5.94 -3.14
N THR A 20 0.55 -5.12 -4.08
CA THR A 20 1.17 -3.82 -4.38
C THR A 20 0.34 -2.73 -3.71
N TRP A 21 1.02 -1.74 -3.15
CA TRP A 21 0.40 -0.54 -2.59
C TRP A 21 0.93 0.70 -3.31
N TYR A 22 0.18 1.78 -3.20
CA TYR A 22 0.53 3.09 -3.73
C TYR A 22 0.51 4.12 -2.61
N GLY A 23 1.41 5.10 -2.68
CA GLY A 23 1.48 6.16 -1.69
C GLY A 23 2.19 7.40 -2.22
N LEU A 24 2.06 8.48 -1.46
CA LEU A 24 2.65 9.77 -1.79
C LEU A 24 3.72 10.11 -0.76
N PHE A 25 4.92 10.41 -1.26
CA PHE A 25 6.05 10.86 -0.46
C PHE A 25 6.31 12.34 -0.69
N ALA A 26 6.89 12.99 0.30
CA ALA A 26 7.38 14.35 0.20
C ALA A 26 8.85 14.41 0.64
N PRO A 27 9.61 15.44 0.19
CA PRO A 27 10.99 15.62 0.62
C PRO A 27 11.13 15.77 2.15
N PRO A 28 12.30 15.40 2.71
CA PRO A 28 12.57 15.63 4.13
C PRO A 28 12.52 17.13 4.47
N GLY A 29 12.03 17.46 5.66
CA GLY A 29 11.92 18.84 6.13
C GLY A 29 10.67 19.61 5.66
N LEU A 30 9.71 18.93 5.03
CA LEU A 30 8.43 19.56 4.67
C LEU A 30 7.75 20.16 5.92
N PRO A 31 7.33 21.45 5.90
CA PRO A 31 6.62 22.04 7.02
C PRO A 31 5.35 21.28 7.37
N ALA A 32 5.09 21.06 8.67
CA ALA A 32 3.99 20.24 9.16
C ALA A 32 2.61 20.73 8.65
N GLU A 33 2.42 22.03 8.46
CA GLU A 33 1.18 22.56 7.91
C GLU A 33 0.94 22.13 6.45
N ILE A 34 2.01 22.11 5.62
CA ILE A 34 1.91 21.62 4.24
C ILE A 34 1.62 20.12 4.22
N GLN A 35 2.28 19.35 5.10
CA GLN A 35 2.02 17.92 5.24
C GLN A 35 0.55 17.65 5.60
N ARG A 36 0.01 18.35 6.60
CA ARG A 36 -1.41 18.22 7.00
C ARG A 36 -2.35 18.59 5.86
N ARG A 37 -2.07 19.69 5.14
CA ARG A 37 -2.88 20.10 4.00
C ARG A 37 -2.88 19.05 2.89
N MET A 38 -1.69 18.54 2.51
CA MET A 38 -1.58 17.50 1.48
C MET A 38 -2.35 16.24 1.88
N ASN A 39 -2.14 15.74 3.10
CA ASN A 39 -2.84 14.56 3.60
C ASN A 39 -4.36 14.76 3.58
N ARG A 40 -4.86 15.91 4.06
CA ARG A 40 -6.29 16.22 4.04
C ARG A 40 -6.88 16.22 2.64
N GLU A 41 -6.22 16.84 1.66
CA GLU A 41 -6.76 16.87 0.29
C GLU A 41 -6.72 15.47 -0.37
N VAL A 42 -5.70 14.66 -0.08
CA VAL A 42 -5.64 13.25 -0.54
C VAL A 42 -6.75 12.41 0.10
N ALA A 43 -6.96 12.56 1.41
CA ALA A 43 -8.01 11.85 2.13
C ALA A 43 -9.40 12.14 1.55
N LYS A 44 -9.71 13.42 1.27
CA LYS A 44 -10.98 13.81 0.63
C LYS A 44 -11.22 13.09 -0.70
N VAL A 45 -10.17 12.94 -1.53
CA VAL A 45 -10.29 12.23 -2.82
C VAL A 45 -10.49 10.73 -2.58
N LEU A 46 -9.75 10.13 -1.63
CA LEU A 46 -9.91 8.72 -1.27
C LEU A 46 -11.26 8.39 -0.63
N GLU A 47 -11.92 9.36 -0.02
CA GLU A 47 -13.26 9.25 0.55
C GLU A 47 -14.37 9.56 -0.47
N ALA A 48 -14.04 10.10 -1.65
CA ALA A 48 -15.01 10.42 -2.68
C ALA A 48 -15.64 9.10 -3.22
N PRO A 49 -16.98 8.94 -3.19
CA PRO A 49 -17.63 7.68 -3.56
C PRO A 49 -17.33 7.24 -4.99
N GLU A 50 -17.24 8.18 -5.93
CA GLU A 50 -16.87 7.91 -7.33
C GLU A 50 -15.45 7.33 -7.41
N PHE A 51 -14.51 7.92 -6.68
CA PHE A 51 -13.12 7.48 -6.71
C PHE A 51 -12.94 6.12 -6.04
N GLN A 52 -13.62 5.87 -4.90
CA GLN A 52 -13.64 4.55 -4.27
C GLN A 52 -14.19 3.48 -5.21
N ARG A 53 -15.29 3.80 -5.92
CA ARG A 53 -15.87 2.91 -6.91
C ARG A 53 -14.88 2.62 -8.04
N TRP A 54 -14.25 3.64 -8.59
CA TRP A 54 -13.24 3.49 -9.64
C TRP A 54 -12.03 2.65 -9.18
N LEU A 55 -11.52 2.88 -7.97
CA LEU A 55 -10.43 2.09 -7.38
C LEU A 55 -10.80 0.60 -7.30
N VAL A 56 -11.97 0.27 -6.77
CA VAL A 56 -12.38 -1.12 -6.55
C VAL A 56 -12.78 -1.80 -7.86
N GLU A 57 -13.66 -1.17 -8.65
CA GLU A 57 -14.28 -1.80 -9.82
C GLU A 57 -13.38 -1.77 -11.05
N THR A 58 -12.58 -0.72 -11.23
CA THR A 58 -11.74 -0.54 -12.43
C THR A 58 -10.28 -0.91 -12.17
N GLN A 59 -9.72 -0.51 -11.02
CA GLN A 59 -8.30 -0.74 -10.72
C GLN A 59 -8.05 -2.00 -9.89
N GLY A 60 -9.08 -2.59 -9.27
CA GLY A 60 -8.92 -3.72 -8.36
C GLY A 60 -8.14 -3.36 -7.08
N ILE A 61 -8.12 -2.08 -6.70
CA ILE A 61 -7.39 -1.57 -5.53
C ILE A 61 -8.36 -1.44 -4.36
N THR A 62 -7.98 -2.03 -3.23
CA THR A 62 -8.68 -1.83 -1.95
C THR A 62 -8.23 -0.50 -1.33
N PRO A 63 -9.14 0.44 -1.04
CA PRO A 63 -8.79 1.68 -0.36
C PRO A 63 -8.19 1.41 1.04
N PRO A 64 -7.19 2.19 1.47
CA PRO A 64 -6.62 2.04 2.81
C PRO A 64 -7.62 2.43 3.89
N THR A 65 -7.58 1.72 5.03
CA THR A 65 -8.45 1.98 6.18
C THR A 65 -7.92 3.08 7.10
N ASP A 66 -6.61 3.29 7.11
CA ASP A 66 -5.96 4.38 7.84
C ASP A 66 -5.33 5.36 6.85
N LEU A 67 -5.96 6.53 6.70
CA LEU A 67 -5.55 7.59 5.78
C LEU A 67 -4.52 8.55 6.39
N THR A 68 -4.04 8.29 7.61
CA THR A 68 -3.06 9.16 8.27
C THR A 68 -1.64 8.96 7.72
N PRO A 69 -0.76 9.98 7.81
CA PRO A 69 0.66 9.81 7.51
C PRO A 69 1.31 8.69 8.33
N GLU A 70 0.89 8.51 9.58
CA GLU A 70 1.35 7.44 10.47
C GLU A 70 0.88 6.06 10.00
N GLY A 71 -0.35 5.95 9.50
CA GLY A 71 -0.88 4.74 8.87
C GLY A 71 -0.02 4.31 7.68
N PHE A 72 0.26 5.26 6.77
CA PHE A 72 1.11 4.99 5.61
C PHE A 72 2.56 4.65 6.00
N ARG A 73 3.13 5.33 7.01
CA ARG A 73 4.45 5.00 7.55
C ARG A 73 4.55 3.53 7.96
N ARG A 74 3.54 3.00 8.66
CA ARG A 74 3.52 1.59 9.09
C ARG A 74 3.54 0.63 7.91
N VAL A 75 2.76 0.90 6.86
CA VAL A 75 2.78 0.10 5.62
C VAL A 75 4.18 0.08 5.03
N HIS A 76 4.79 1.24 4.88
CA HIS A 76 6.12 1.38 4.29
C HIS A 76 7.21 0.66 5.10
N GLU A 77 7.23 0.83 6.41
CA GLU A 77 8.22 0.20 7.30
C GLU A 77 8.09 -1.32 7.33
N GLN A 78 6.84 -1.84 7.35
CA GLN A 78 6.57 -3.28 7.29
C GLN A 78 7.01 -3.90 5.96
N ASP A 79 6.75 -3.21 4.86
CA ASP A 79 7.11 -3.65 3.52
C ASP A 79 8.64 -3.70 3.32
N ILE A 80 9.35 -2.65 3.75
CA ILE A 80 10.83 -2.63 3.77
C ILE A 80 11.38 -3.79 4.59
N ALA A 81 10.84 -4.03 5.79
CA ALA A 81 11.31 -5.09 6.67
C ALA A 81 11.12 -6.47 6.02
N ARG A 82 9.94 -6.72 5.45
CA ARG A 82 9.57 -7.98 4.78
C ARG A 82 10.43 -8.23 3.54
N TRP A 83 10.40 -7.32 2.57
CA TRP A 83 11.08 -7.53 1.29
C TRP A 83 12.59 -7.43 1.41
N GLY A 84 13.10 -6.56 2.29
CA GLY A 84 14.52 -6.52 2.58
C GLY A 84 15.05 -7.86 3.09
N ALA A 85 14.29 -8.56 3.94
CA ALA A 85 14.66 -9.90 4.40
C ALA A 85 14.61 -10.95 3.27
N ILE A 86 13.61 -10.87 2.39
CA ILE A 86 13.45 -11.77 1.24
C ILE A 86 14.61 -11.60 0.24
N VAL A 87 14.92 -10.37 -0.16
CA VAL A 87 16.03 -10.07 -1.09
C VAL A 87 17.37 -10.58 -0.54
N ARG A 88 17.65 -10.33 0.74
CA ARG A 88 18.87 -10.85 1.39
C ARG A 88 18.94 -12.39 1.41
N ARG A 89 17.81 -13.06 1.60
CA ARG A 89 17.74 -14.54 1.61
C ARG A 89 17.86 -15.15 0.22
N SER A 90 17.25 -14.53 -0.79
CA SER A 90 17.26 -15.04 -2.16
C SER A 90 18.56 -14.75 -2.90
N GLY A 91 19.32 -13.76 -2.46
CA GLY A 91 20.49 -13.25 -3.20
C GLY A 91 20.11 -12.44 -4.43
N ALA A 92 18.84 -12.01 -4.54
CA ALA A 92 18.39 -11.17 -5.63
C ALA A 92 19.16 -9.83 -5.63
N GLN A 93 19.54 -9.37 -6.81
CA GLN A 93 20.17 -8.08 -7.03
C GLN A 93 19.41 -7.33 -8.12
N VAL A 94 19.39 -6.01 -7.99
CA VAL A 94 19.10 -5.10 -9.10
C VAL A 94 20.49 -4.78 -9.65
N ASP A 95 20.75 -5.28 -10.86
CA ASP A 95 21.91 -5.08 -11.75
C ASP A 95 23.21 -4.51 -11.16
#